data_AF-A0A8J5ML19-F1
#
_entry.id   AF-A0A8J5ML19-F1
#
_cell.length_a   1.000
_cell.length_b   1.000
_cell.length_c   1.000
_cell.angle_alpha   90.00
_cell.angle_beta   90.00
_cell.angle_gamma   90.00
#
_symmetry.space_group_name_H-M   'P 1'
#
loop_
_entity.id
_entity.type
_entity.pdbx_description
1 polymer ?
#
loop_
_entity_poly.entity_id
_entity_poly.type
_entity_poly.pdbx_seq_one_letter_code
_entity_poly.pdbx_strand_id
1 'polypeptide(L)'
;MGSGKELGRDTIVAIITPYKEGYKCKDIATRVGIGVQQVQKWIKKFRDGGGEDIPTPKPRSGRPRKIQNRTSKVIKRQLDKNPTLTARKLKENNPALLQDVFLIIYSKIYNIAVVVLKFFPS
;
A
#
# COMPACT_ATOMS: atom_id res chain seq x y z
N MET A 1 6.11 -13.30 10.21
CA MET A 1 5.35 -14.04 9.17
C MET A 1 3.93 -13.53 9.17
N GLY A 2 3.42 -12.99 8.05
CA GLY A 2 2.19 -12.20 8.06
C GLY A 2 1.30 -12.44 6.86
N SER A 3 0.66 -13.60 6.78
CA SER A 3 -0.57 -13.81 6.01
C SER A 3 -1.77 -13.18 6.75
N GLY A 4 -1.69 -11.89 7.02
CA GLY A 4 -2.79 -11.14 7.64
C GLY A 4 -3.86 -10.90 6.61
N LYS A 5 -4.70 -11.91 6.35
CA LYS A 5 -5.93 -11.76 5.56
C LYS A 5 -6.72 -10.61 6.20
N GLU A 6 -6.92 -9.54 5.46
CA GLU A 6 -7.67 -8.39 5.97
C GLU A 6 -9.08 -8.88 6.31
N LEU A 7 -9.50 -8.67 7.56
CA LEU A 7 -10.84 -9.04 7.99
C LEU A 7 -11.83 -8.18 7.22
N GLY A 8 -12.79 -8.83 6.57
CA GLY A 8 -13.83 -8.16 5.81
C GLY A 8 -14.69 -7.27 6.72
N ARG A 9 -15.35 -6.28 6.12
CA ARG A 9 -16.22 -5.34 6.84
C ARG A 9 -17.28 -6.08 7.67
N ASP A 10 -17.83 -7.15 7.13
CA ASP A 10 -18.87 -7.96 7.79
C ASP A 10 -18.37 -8.59 9.10
N THR A 11 -17.11 -9.06 9.11
CA THR A 11 -16.51 -9.61 10.32
C THR A 11 -16.29 -8.53 11.38
N ILE A 12 -15.96 -7.30 10.97
CA ILE A 12 -15.82 -6.16 11.90
C ILE A 12 -17.19 -5.80 12.49
N VAL A 13 -18.26 -5.78 11.68
CA VAL A 13 -19.63 -5.56 12.17
C VAL A 13 -20.01 -6.62 13.20
N ALA A 14 -19.73 -7.90 12.91
CA ALA A 14 -19.99 -9.02 13.82
C ALA A 14 -19.21 -8.95 15.15
N ILE A 15 -18.12 -8.17 15.22
CA ILE A 15 -17.39 -7.89 16.45
C ILE A 15 -18.00 -6.71 17.22
N ILE A 16 -18.31 -5.62 16.52
CA ILE A 16 -18.73 -4.35 17.13
C ILE A 16 -20.17 -4.42 17.64
N THR A 17 -21.08 -5.10 16.94
CA THR A 17 -22.49 -5.21 17.36
C THR A 17 -22.64 -5.86 18.75
N PRO A 18 -22.06 -7.06 19.02
CA PRO A 18 -22.10 -7.64 20.36
C PRO A 18 -21.29 -6.83 21.39
N TYR A 19 -20.25 -6.11 20.96
CA TYR A 19 -19.52 -5.24 21.89
C TYR A 19 -20.39 -4.08 22.38
N LYS A 20 -21.21 -3.46 21.50
CA LYS A 20 -22.19 -2.43 21.88
C LYS A 20 -23.27 -2.98 22.83
N GLU A 21 -23.61 -4.26 22.69
CA GLU A 21 -24.55 -4.98 23.57
C GLU A 21 -23.92 -5.41 24.92
N GLY A 22 -22.61 -5.19 25.12
CA GLY A 22 -21.93 -5.46 26.39
C GLY A 22 -21.30 -6.86 26.53
N TYR A 23 -21.22 -7.64 25.45
CA TYR A 23 -20.58 -8.95 25.48
C TYR A 23 -19.06 -8.86 25.73
N LYS A 24 -18.50 -9.84 26.44
CA LYS A 24 -17.06 -9.90 26.71
C LYS A 24 -16.29 -10.32 25.46
N CYS A 25 -15.06 -9.81 25.32
CA CYS A 25 -14.19 -10.09 24.16
C CYS A 25 -13.97 -11.59 23.89
N LYS A 26 -13.93 -12.43 24.93
CA LYS A 26 -13.77 -13.89 24.80
C LYS A 26 -14.99 -14.53 24.14
N ASP A 27 -16.19 -14.11 24.53
CA ASP A 27 -17.44 -14.65 24.00
C ASP A 27 -17.63 -14.24 22.54
N ILE A 28 -17.28 -12.99 22.21
CA ILE A 28 -17.26 -12.48 20.83
C ILE A 28 -16.28 -13.27 19.96
N ALA A 29 -15.07 -13.54 20.48
CA ALA A 29 -14.05 -14.31 19.78
C ALA A 29 -14.54 -15.71 19.42
N THR A 30 -15.18 -16.42 20.38
CA THR A 30 -15.76 -17.75 20.16
C THR A 30 -16.91 -17.69 19.15
N ARG A 31 -17.81 -16.70 19.26
CA ARG A 31 -18.97 -16.54 18.37
C ARG A 31 -18.58 -16.24 16.93
N VAL A 32 -17.55 -15.41 16.71
CA VAL A 32 -17.11 -14.97 15.38
C VAL A 32 -16.02 -15.90 14.81
N GLY A 33 -15.41 -16.75 15.63
CA GLY A 33 -14.35 -17.67 15.21
C GLY A 33 -13.01 -16.99 14.94
N ILE A 34 -12.69 -15.90 15.64
CA ILE A 34 -11.44 -15.15 15.49
C ILE A 34 -10.66 -15.07 16.80
N GLY A 35 -9.34 -14.87 16.72
CA GLY A 35 -8.51 -14.74 17.91
C GLY A 35 -8.88 -13.52 18.76
N VAL A 36 -8.87 -13.68 20.09
CA VAL A 36 -9.21 -12.63 21.07
C VAL A 36 -8.39 -11.33 20.85
N GLN A 37 -7.11 -11.46 20.47
CA GLN A 37 -6.25 -10.30 20.19
C GLN A 37 -6.77 -9.46 19.00
N GLN A 38 -7.36 -10.10 17.99
CA GLN A 38 -7.94 -9.39 16.85
C GLN A 38 -9.24 -8.67 17.25
N VAL A 39 -10.07 -9.31 18.08
CA VAL A 39 -11.27 -8.67 18.67
C VAL A 39 -10.88 -7.42 19.44
N GLN A 40 -9.91 -7.54 20.36
CA GLN A 40 -9.41 -6.41 21.16
C GLN A 40 -8.84 -5.28 20.29
N LYS A 41 -8.09 -5.63 19.24
CA LYS A 41 -7.55 -4.65 18.29
C LYS A 41 -8.67 -3.86 17.59
N TRP A 42 -9.74 -4.51 17.16
CA TRP A 42 -10.87 -3.83 16.51
C TRP A 42 -11.70 -3.00 17.48
N ILE A 43 -11.95 -3.50 18.69
CA ILE A 43 -12.62 -2.74 19.76
C ILE A 43 -11.81 -1.50 20.13
N LYS A 44 -10.48 -1.63 20.25
CA LYS A 44 -9.59 -0.49 20.50
C LYS A 44 -9.73 0.56 19.39
N LYS A 45 -9.67 0.15 18.12
CA LYS A 45 -9.87 1.07 16.98
C LYS A 45 -11.25 1.74 16.98
N PHE A 46 -12.28 1.02 17.37
CA PHE A 46 -13.64 1.55 17.49
C PHE A 46 -13.73 2.62 18.57
N ARG A 47 -13.15 2.36 19.75
CA ARG A 47 -13.07 3.35 20.83
C ARG A 47 -12.21 4.56 20.46
N ASP A 48 -11.05 4.34 19.85
CA ASP A 48 -10.15 5.41 19.40
C ASP A 48 -10.80 6.27 18.30
N GLY A 49 -11.79 5.73 17.57
CA GLY A 49 -12.58 6.42 16.54
C GLY A 49 -13.86 7.09 17.06
N GLY A 50 -14.07 7.18 18.38
CA GLY A 50 -15.24 7.85 18.98
C GLY A 50 -16.41 6.94 19.32
N GLY A 51 -16.34 5.63 19.01
CA GLY A 51 -17.34 4.66 19.47
C GLY A 51 -18.73 4.77 18.81
N GLU A 52 -18.86 5.55 17.74
CA GLU A 52 -20.11 5.64 16.97
C GLU A 52 -20.03 4.78 15.71
N ASP A 53 -19.00 5.04 14.90
CA ASP A 53 -18.81 4.44 13.59
C ASP A 53 -18.03 3.13 13.60
N ILE A 54 -18.45 2.20 12.72
CA ILE A 54 -17.75 0.93 12.52
C ILE A 54 -16.39 1.21 11.88
N PRO A 55 -15.27 0.72 12.46
CA PRO A 55 -13.95 0.96 11.91
C PRO A 55 -13.81 0.37 10.51
N THR A 56 -13.33 1.17 9.57
CA THR A 56 -13.02 0.69 8.21
C THR A 56 -11.59 0.14 8.14
N PRO A 57 -11.38 -1.02 7.51
CA PRO A 57 -10.05 -1.50 7.22
C PRO A 57 -9.40 -0.54 6.22
N LYS A 58 -8.31 0.10 6.64
CA LYS A 58 -7.50 0.93 5.74
C LYS A 58 -6.47 0.04 5.07
N PRO A 59 -6.28 0.17 3.74
CA PRO A 59 -5.20 -0.52 3.06
C PRO A 59 -3.87 -0.11 3.68
N ARG A 60 -2.94 -1.05 3.79
CA ARG A 60 -1.59 -0.74 4.26
C ARG A 60 -0.97 0.33 3.37
N SER A 61 -0.35 1.33 3.98
CA SER A 61 0.50 2.27 3.24
C SER A 61 1.63 1.47 2.60
N GLY A 62 1.67 1.49 1.27
CA GLY A 62 2.75 0.87 0.52
C GLY A 62 4.07 1.63 0.73
N ARG A 63 5.17 1.02 0.27
CA ARG A 63 6.47 1.70 0.26
C ARG A 63 6.37 3.00 -0.55
N PRO A 64 6.88 4.13 -0.03
CA PRO A 64 6.86 5.39 -0.78
C PRO A 64 7.60 5.22 -2.11
N ARG A 65 7.06 5.85 -3.16
CA ARG A 65 7.66 5.81 -4.51
C ARG A 65 8.98 6.57 -4.50
N LYS A 66 9.96 6.04 -5.23
CA LYS A 66 11.30 6.66 -5.36
C LYS A 66 11.29 7.93 -6.20
N ILE A 67 10.31 8.06 -7.10
CA ILE A 67 10.14 9.22 -7.98
C ILE A 67 8.74 9.79 -7.85
N GLN A 68 8.63 11.10 -8.05
CA GLN A 68 7.36 11.80 -8.10
C GLN A 68 6.54 11.41 -9.34
N ASN A 69 5.21 11.56 -9.24
CA ASN A 69 4.30 11.27 -10.34
C ASN A 69 4.61 12.13 -11.59
N ARG A 70 5.01 13.39 -11.42
CA ARG A 70 5.39 14.28 -12.53
C ARG A 70 6.57 13.69 -13.32
N THR A 71 7.65 13.32 -12.63
CA THR A 71 8.83 12.67 -13.22
C THR A 71 8.45 11.40 -13.96
N SER A 72 7.61 10.55 -13.36
CA SER A 72 7.15 9.31 -14.02
C SER A 72 6.39 9.57 -15.32
N LYS A 73 5.57 10.63 -15.39
CA LYS A 73 4.82 11.02 -16.60
C LYS A 73 5.75 11.53 -17.70
N VAL A 74 6.79 12.29 -17.34
CA VAL A 74 7.80 12.78 -18.31
C VAL A 74 8.55 11.60 -18.93
N ILE A 75 9.02 10.66 -18.10
CA ILE A 75 9.70 9.45 -18.58
C ILE A 75 8.79 8.65 -19.52
N LYS A 76 7.54 8.41 -19.13
CA LYS A 76 6.57 7.69 -19.98
C LYS A 76 6.40 8.34 -21.34
N ARG A 77 6.16 9.65 -21.40
CA ARG A 77 6.01 10.39 -22.66
C ARG A 77 7.24 10.29 -23.58
N GLN A 78 8.44 10.23 -23.01
CA GLN A 78 9.67 10.09 -23.80
C GLN A 78 9.81 8.67 -24.37
N LEU A 79 9.42 7.66 -23.59
CA LEU A 79 9.39 6.26 -24.03
C LEU A 79 8.28 5.98 -25.04
N ASP A 80 7.11 6.61 -24.89
CA ASP A 80 6.00 6.49 -25.85
C ASP A 80 6.39 7.08 -27.21
N LYS A 81 7.19 8.15 -27.23
CA LYS A 81 7.72 8.74 -28.47
C LYS A 81 8.83 7.89 -29.09
N ASN A 82 9.76 7.42 -28.26
CA ASN A 82 10.93 6.65 -28.68
C ASN A 82 11.08 5.40 -27.79
N PRO A 83 10.46 4.27 -28.15
CA PRO A 83 10.43 3.08 -27.30
C PRO A 83 11.79 2.37 -27.16
N THR A 84 12.73 2.65 -28.07
CA THR A 84 14.11 2.11 -28.06
C THR A 84 15.08 2.93 -27.19
N LEU A 85 14.58 3.96 -26.50
CA LEU A 85 15.42 4.88 -25.74
C LEU A 85 15.98 4.19 -24.47
N THR A 86 17.30 4.23 -24.31
CA THR A 86 17.98 3.55 -23.21
C THR A 86 17.91 4.33 -21.90
N ALA A 87 18.09 3.64 -20.77
CA ALA A 87 18.09 4.26 -19.44
C ALA A 87 19.14 5.39 -19.33
N ARG A 88 20.30 5.18 -19.96
CA ARG A 88 21.37 6.17 -20.03
C ARG A 88 20.92 7.43 -20.77
N LYS A 89 20.31 7.27 -21.95
CA LYS A 89 19.82 8.40 -22.74
C LYS A 89 18.68 9.16 -22.05
N LEU A 90 17.82 8.46 -21.31
CA LEU A 90 16.78 9.10 -20.49
C LEU A 90 17.38 10.02 -19.41
N LYS A 91 18.46 9.58 -18.76
CA LYS A 91 19.16 10.40 -17.76
C LYS A 91 19.83 11.62 -18.39
N GLU A 92 20.52 11.42 -19.51
CA GLU A 92 21.16 12.51 -20.25
C GLU A 92 20.15 13.60 -20.66
N ASN A 93 18.93 13.20 -21.05
CA ASN A 93 17.88 14.14 -21.46
C ASN A 93 17.19 14.86 -20.29
N ASN A 94 17.31 14.34 -19.05
CA ASN A 94 16.63 14.91 -17.88
C ASN A 94 17.53 14.84 -16.63
N PRO A 95 18.71 15.49 -16.64
CA PRO A 95 19.68 15.37 -15.55
C PRO A 95 19.08 15.84 -14.22
N ALA A 96 18.38 16.98 -14.23
CA ALA A 96 17.75 17.57 -13.04
C ALA A 96 16.70 16.67 -12.36
N LEU A 97 16.15 15.67 -13.05
CA LEU A 97 15.10 14.80 -12.51
C LEU A 97 15.61 13.41 -12.10
N LEU A 98 16.78 12.97 -12.61
CA LEU A 98 17.20 11.57 -12.59
C LEU A 98 18.65 11.34 -12.18
N GLN A 99 19.39 12.38 -11.79
CA GLN A 99 20.81 12.29 -11.44
C GLN A 99 21.08 11.24 -10.34
N ASP A 100 20.29 11.27 -9.26
CA ASP A 100 20.47 10.41 -8.07
C ASP A 100 19.71 9.08 -8.14
N VAL A 101 19.15 8.78 -9.31
CA VAL A 101 18.18 7.70 -9.47
C VAL A 101 18.72 6.68 -10.46
N PHE A 102 18.92 5.43 -10.06
CA PHE A 102 19.29 4.37 -10.98
C PHE A 102 18.05 3.86 -11.71
N LEU A 103 18.06 3.87 -13.04
CA LEU A 103 16.94 3.45 -13.88
C LEU A 103 17.28 2.15 -14.59
N ILE A 104 16.37 1.20 -14.54
CA ILE A 104 16.40 -0.03 -15.33
C ILE A 104 15.14 -0.04 -16.19
N ILE A 105 15.32 -0.08 -17.51
CA ILE A 105 14.22 -0.18 -18.46
C ILE A 105 14.10 -1.65 -18.88
N TYR A 106 12.92 -2.23 -18.69
CA TYR A 106 12.57 -3.53 -19.25
C TYR A 106 11.72 -3.31 -20.49
N SER A 107 12.25 -3.67 -21.66
CA SER A 107 11.49 -3.76 -22.90
C SER A 107 11.08 -5.22 -23.10
N LYS A 108 9.84 -5.58 -22.70
CA LYS A 108 9.21 -6.82 -23.15
C LYS A 108 8.25 -6.46 -24.27
N ILE A 109 8.80 -6.38 -25.48
CA ILE A 109 8.19 -6.37 -26.82
C ILE A 109 7.00 -5.42 -27.08
N TYR A 110 6.03 -5.21 -26.17
CA TYR A 110 5.00 -4.14 -26.24
C TYR A 110 4.54 -3.57 -24.87
N ASN A 111 5.29 -3.73 -23.77
CA ASN A 111 5.01 -3.04 -22.51
C ASN A 111 6.31 -2.61 -21.81
N ILE A 112 6.68 -1.33 -21.92
CA ILE A 112 7.91 -0.79 -21.32
C ILE A 112 7.68 -0.55 -19.83
N ALA A 113 8.35 -1.33 -18.98
CA ALA A 113 8.33 -1.14 -17.53
C ALA A 113 9.64 -0.47 -17.08
N VAL A 114 9.51 0.67 -16.38
CA VAL A 114 10.66 1.38 -15.79
C VAL A 114 10.76 1.01 -14.32
N VAL A 115 11.83 0.30 -13.95
CA VAL A 115 12.17 0.03 -12.55
C VAL A 115 13.18 1.06 -12.08
N VAL A 116 12.86 1.66 -10.94
CA VAL A 116 13.64 2.74 -10.35
C VAL A 116 14.31 2.24 -9.08
N LEU A 117 15.64 2.35 -9.01
CA LEU A 117 16.47 2.04 -7.84
C LEU A 117 17.06 3.35 -7.27
N LYS A 118 16.98 3.55 -5.95
CA LYS A 118 17.54 4.73 -5.29
C LYS A 118 18.86 4.29 -4.66
N PHE A 119 19.92 5.02 -4.94
CA PHE A 119 21.22 4.82 -4.28
C PHE A 119 21.14 5.50 -2.91
N PHE A 120 21.45 4.78 -1.84
CA PHE A 120 21.70 5.38 -0.53
C PHE A 120 23.22 5.43 -0.39
N PRO A 121 23.86 6.62 -0.30
CA PRO A 121 25.24 6.67 0.12
C PRO A 121 25.31 6.18 1.57
N SER A 122 26.21 5.22 1.80
CA SER A 122 26.54 4.63 3.11
C SER A 122 27.10 5.67 4.07
#